data_AF-A0A7G8IR88-F1
#
_entry.id   AF-A0A7G8IR88-F1
#
_cell.length_a   1.000
_cell.length_b   1.000
_cell.length_c   1.000
_cell.angle_alpha   90.00
_cell.angle_beta   90.00
_cell.angle_gamma   90.00
#
_symmetry.space_group_name_H-M   'P 1'
#
loop_
_entity.id
_entity.type
_entity.pdbx_description
1 polymer ?
#
loop_
_entity_poly.entity_id
_entity_poly.type
_entity_poly.pdbx_seq_one_letter_code
_entity_poly.pdbx_strand_id
1 'polypeptide(L)'
;MIPYLIVVSLLVPANLWAAITPHLHSDLSMRLLHGISTAVLLPPLWSLWRQRQRVQKLPAVLLASFAVVLVVVNCQITVKGMGVQYGWVDHLFLAMACVAVLGFYLLSEPDSPQQREQRTP
;
A
#
# COMPACT_ATOMS: atom_id res chain seq x y z
N MET A 1 -9.34 5.72 10.28
CA MET A 1 -7.92 6.01 9.95
C MET A 1 -6.96 5.22 10.82
N ILE A 2 -7.01 5.34 12.16
CA ILE A 2 -6.15 4.58 13.08
C ILE A 2 -6.16 3.05 12.85
N PRO A 3 -7.31 2.34 12.80
CA PRO A 3 -7.30 0.89 12.60
C PRO A 3 -6.69 0.47 11.25
N TYR A 4 -6.90 1.27 10.21
CA TYR A 4 -6.28 1.06 8.90
C TYR A 4 -4.75 1.16 8.99
N LEU A 5 -4.22 2.19 9.65
CA LEU A 5 -2.77 2.35 9.81
C LEU A 5 -2.14 1.27 10.68
N ILE A 6 -2.86 0.75 11.69
CA ILE A 6 -2.42 -0.42 12.46
C ILE A 6 -2.28 -1.63 11.53
N VAL A 7 -3.28 -1.90 10.69
CA VAL A 7 -3.22 -3.00 9.72
C VAL A 7 -2.05 -2.81 8.75
N VAL A 8 -1.88 -1.62 8.16
CA VAL A 8 -0.75 -1.32 7.25
C VAL A 8 0.59 -1.51 7.96
N SER A 9 0.70 -1.07 9.22
CA SER A 9 1.90 -1.22 10.03
C SER A 9 2.24 -2.70 10.29
N LEU A 10 1.25 -3.55 10.58
CA LEU A 10 1.44 -4.99 10.77
C LEU A 10 1.82 -5.72 9.48
N LEU A 11 1.38 -5.21 8.32
CA LEU A 11 1.73 -5.79 7.02
C LEU A 11 3.19 -5.56 6.62
N VAL A 12 3.85 -4.53 7.15
CA VAL A 12 5.29 -4.29 6.91
C VAL A 12 6.16 -5.45 7.39
N PRO A 13 6.16 -5.80 8.70
CA PRO A 13 6.96 -6.92 9.19
C PRO A 13 6.46 -8.27 8.66
N ALA A 14 5.16 -8.43 8.40
CA ALA A 14 4.64 -9.67 7.82
C ALA A 14 5.19 -9.93 6.41
N ASN A 15 5.18 -8.92 5.53
CA ASN A 15 5.77 -9.03 4.20
C ASN A 15 7.30 -9.15 4.27
N LEU A 16 7.97 -8.43 5.17
CA LEU A 16 9.43 -8.57 5.32
C LEU A 16 9.83 -9.96 5.79
N TRP A 17 9.07 -10.55 6.72
CA TRP A 17 9.27 -11.92 7.17
C TRP A 17 9.07 -12.92 6.03
N ALA A 18 8.00 -12.76 5.24
CA ALA A 18 7.73 -13.61 4.08
C ALA A 18 8.80 -13.48 2.98
N ALA A 19 9.40 -12.29 2.82
CA ALA A 19 10.54 -12.09 1.91
C ALA A 19 11.81 -12.82 2.38
N ILE A 20 12.08 -12.85 3.69
CA ILE A 20 13.26 -13.53 4.27
C ILE A 20 13.06 -15.05 4.32
N THR A 21 11.82 -15.51 4.53
CA THR A 21 11.50 -16.94 4.72
C THR A 21 10.54 -17.49 3.65
N PRO A 22 10.91 -17.47 2.35
CA PRO A 22 10.00 -17.77 1.25
C PRO A 22 9.51 -19.22 1.19
N HIS A 23 10.13 -20.15 1.93
CA HIS A 23 9.77 -21.57 1.94
C HIS A 23 8.95 -22.01 3.15
N LEU A 24 8.62 -21.10 4.08
CA LEU A 24 7.97 -21.43 5.35
C LEU A 24 6.48 -21.07 5.42
N HIS A 25 5.90 -20.54 4.35
CA HIS A 25 4.50 -20.14 4.32
C HIS A 25 3.66 -21.03 3.40
N SER A 26 2.39 -21.22 3.74
CA SER A 26 1.44 -22.03 2.96
C SER A 26 0.83 -21.23 1.81
N ASP A 27 0.26 -21.93 0.82
CA ASP A 27 -0.44 -21.32 -0.32
C ASP A 27 -1.55 -20.36 0.14
N LEU A 28 -2.31 -20.78 1.15
CA LEU A 28 -3.36 -19.96 1.74
C LEU A 28 -2.78 -18.67 2.37
N SER A 29 -1.73 -18.77 3.17
CA SER A 29 -1.12 -17.59 3.80
C SER A 29 -0.51 -16.64 2.77
N MET A 30 0.04 -17.16 1.66
CA MET A 30 0.56 -16.35 0.56
C MET A 30 -0.55 -15.53 -0.09
N ARG A 31 -1.65 -16.20 -0.50
CA ARG A 31 -2.81 -15.53 -1.12
C ARG A 31 -3.42 -14.49 -0.19
N LEU A 32 -3.57 -14.81 1.10
CA LEU A 32 -4.12 -13.87 2.08
C LEU A 32 -3.20 -12.67 2.29
N LEU A 33 -1.88 -12.89 2.46
CA LEU A 33 -0.93 -11.80 2.69
C LEU A 33 -0.88 -10.85 1.49
N HIS A 34 -0.79 -11.39 0.26
CA HIS A 34 -0.84 -10.59 -0.97
C HIS A 34 -2.19 -9.90 -1.15
N GLY A 35 -3.30 -10.59 -0.90
CA GLY A 35 -4.66 -10.05 -1.05
C GLY A 35 -4.94 -8.90 -0.08
N ILE A 36 -4.60 -9.07 1.20
CA ILE A 36 -4.76 -8.03 2.22
C ILE A 36 -3.82 -6.85 1.92
N SER A 37 -2.56 -7.13 1.56
CA SER A 37 -1.60 -6.09 1.17
C SER A 37 -2.06 -5.31 -0.07
N THR A 38 -2.71 -5.97 -1.02
CA THR A 38 -3.30 -5.31 -2.20
C THR A 38 -4.48 -4.43 -1.82
N ALA A 39 -5.37 -4.91 -0.95
CA ALA A 39 -6.55 -4.18 -0.52
C ALA A 39 -6.18 -2.85 0.18
N VAL A 40 -5.11 -2.85 0.98
CA VAL A 40 -4.67 -1.62 1.66
C VAL A 40 -4.03 -0.58 0.73
N LEU A 41 -3.65 -0.94 -0.50
CA LEU A 41 -3.15 0.02 -1.50
C LEU A 41 -4.28 0.78 -2.23
N LEU A 42 -5.53 0.30 -2.16
CA LEU A 42 -6.65 0.95 -2.84
C LEU A 42 -7.04 2.31 -2.24
N PRO A 43 -7.15 2.48 -0.90
CA PRO A 43 -7.44 3.77 -0.29
C PRO A 43 -6.48 4.92 -0.65
N PRO A 44 -5.14 4.75 -0.64
CA PRO A 44 -4.23 5.83 -1.02
C PRO A 44 -4.33 6.17 -2.52
N LEU A 45 -4.54 5.17 -3.40
CA LEU A 45 -4.81 5.43 -4.82
C LEU A 45 -6.08 6.28 -5.02
N TRP A 46 -7.15 5.94 -4.31
CA TRP A 46 -8.39 6.72 -4.33
C TRP A 46 -8.18 8.15 -3.80
N SER A 47 -7.42 8.29 -2.71
CA SER A 47 -7.10 9.59 -2.13
C SER A 47 -6.30 10.48 -3.09
N LEU A 48 -5.24 9.92 -3.70
CA LEU A 48 -4.42 10.60 -4.70
C LEU A 48 -5.25 11.05 -5.91
N TRP A 49 -6.18 10.22 -6.38
CA TRP A 49 -7.08 10.57 -7.48
C TRP A 49 -8.01 11.75 -7.13
N ARG A 50 -8.61 11.70 -5.94
CA ARG A 50 -9.54 12.73 -5.47
C ARG A 50 -8.85 14.06 -5.20
N GLN A 51 -7.62 14.02 -4.70
CA GLN A 51 -6.84 15.20 -4.30
C GLN A 51 -5.76 15.58 -5.33
N ARG A 52 -5.82 15.04 -6.56
CA ARG A 52 -4.77 15.21 -7.60
C ARG A 52 -4.36 16.65 -7.92
N GLN A 53 -5.22 17.64 -7.65
CA GLN A 53 -4.95 19.06 -7.86
C GLN A 53 -4.21 19.72 -6.68
N ARG A 54 -4.15 19.06 -5.52
CA ARG A 54 -3.65 19.61 -4.26
C ARG A 54 -2.41 18.89 -3.73
N VAL A 55 -2.18 17.64 -4.13
CA VAL A 55 -1.00 16.86 -3.75
C VAL A 55 0.20 17.23 -4.63
N GLN A 56 1.41 17.23 -4.07
CA GLN A 56 2.65 17.42 -4.82
C GLN A 56 2.75 16.41 -5.97
N LYS A 57 2.90 16.91 -7.21
CA LYS A 57 2.77 16.09 -8.43
C LYS A 57 3.78 14.94 -8.49
N LEU A 58 5.05 15.18 -8.19
CA LEU A 58 6.10 14.18 -8.33
C LEU A 58 5.93 12.99 -7.37
N PRO A 59 5.89 13.16 -6.03
CA PRO A 59 5.71 12.03 -5.12
C PRO A 59 4.35 11.34 -5.29
N ALA A 60 3.30 12.09 -5.65
CA ALA A 60 1.99 11.51 -5.96
C ALA A 60 2.03 10.57 -7.17
N VAL A 61 2.68 10.99 -8.27
CA VAL A 61 2.77 10.17 -9.49
C VAL A 61 3.64 8.94 -9.26
N LEU A 62 4.75 9.08 -8.54
CA LEU A 62 5.61 7.94 -8.17
C LEU A 62 4.84 6.94 -7.30
N LEU A 63 4.18 7.40 -6.23
CA LEU A 63 3.40 6.53 -5.36
C LEU A 63 2.23 5.87 -6.10
N ALA A 64 1.51 6.63 -6.93
CA ALA A 64 0.37 6.12 -7.69
C ALA A 64 0.80 5.05 -8.71
N SER A 65 1.83 5.33 -9.52
CA SER A 65 2.33 4.37 -10.50
C SER A 65 2.85 3.10 -9.83
N PHE A 66 3.62 3.24 -8.76
CA PHE A 66 4.13 2.12 -7.98
C PHE A 66 3.00 1.27 -7.39
N ALA A 67 2.01 1.91 -6.75
CA ALA A 67 0.88 1.21 -6.16
C ALA A 67 -0.02 0.55 -7.21
N VAL A 68 -0.23 1.15 -8.39
CA VAL A 68 -1.00 0.53 -9.48
C VAL A 68 -0.32 -0.75 -9.98
N VAL A 69 1.00 -0.70 -10.24
CA VAL A 69 1.76 -1.88 -10.68
C VAL A 69 1.64 -2.99 -9.63
N LEU A 70 1.82 -2.66 -8.35
CA LEU A 70 1.68 -3.63 -7.28
C LEU A 70 0.27 -4.20 -7.20
N VAL A 71 -0.78 -3.40 -7.29
CA VAL A 71 -2.16 -3.93 -7.27
C VAL A 71 -2.38 -4.94 -8.40
N VAL A 72 -1.94 -4.63 -9.62
CA VAL A 72 -2.11 -5.53 -10.77
C VAL A 72 -1.34 -6.84 -10.59
N VAL A 73 -0.06 -6.76 -10.23
CA VAL A 73 0.79 -7.94 -10.06
C VAL A 73 0.30 -8.79 -8.89
N ASN A 74 0.01 -8.18 -7.75
CA ASN A 74 -0.39 -8.91 -6.54
C ASN A 74 -1.81 -9.50 -6.65
N CYS A 75 -2.71 -8.90 -7.44
CA CYS A 75 -3.98 -9.56 -7.80
C CYS A 75 -3.74 -10.87 -8.56
N GLN A 76 -2.79 -10.89 -9.50
CA GLN A 76 -2.45 -12.13 -10.23
C GLN A 76 -1.85 -13.19 -9.30
N ILE A 77 -0.97 -12.80 -8.39
CA ILE A 77 -0.38 -13.70 -7.38
C ILE A 77 -1.46 -14.24 -6.44
N THR A 78 -2.39 -13.39 -6.00
CA THR A 78 -3.52 -13.81 -5.14
C THR A 78 -4.39 -14.88 -5.79
N VAL A 79 -4.59 -14.80 -7.11
CA VAL A 79 -5.38 -15.79 -7.88
C VAL A 79 -4.58 -17.09 -8.11
N LYS A 80 -3.31 -16.96 -8.52
CA LYS A 80 -2.47 -18.11 -8.89
C LYS A 80 -1.93 -18.88 -7.68
N GLY A 81 -1.65 -18.19 -6.57
CA GLY A 81 -1.01 -18.76 -5.39
C GLY A 81 0.48 -19.02 -5.60
N MET A 82 1.00 -20.04 -4.92
CA MET A 82 2.40 -20.43 -4.90
C MET A 82 2.96 -20.80 -6.29
N GLY A 83 4.28 -20.71 -6.44
CA GLY A 83 5.01 -21.06 -7.67
C GLY A 83 5.40 -19.86 -8.54
N VAL A 84 5.17 -18.64 -8.06
CA VAL A 84 5.66 -17.41 -8.69
C VAL A 84 7.18 -17.29 -8.45
N GLN A 85 7.94 -17.24 -9.55
CA GLN A 85 9.37 -17.02 -9.47
C GLN A 85 9.66 -15.66 -8.85
N TYR A 86 10.64 -15.60 -7.93
CA TYR A 86 11.03 -14.39 -7.22
C TYR A 86 9.94 -13.77 -6.32
N GLY A 87 8.97 -14.55 -5.81
CA GLY A 87 7.92 -14.04 -4.91
C GLY A 87 8.43 -13.32 -3.65
N TRP A 88 9.67 -13.57 -3.23
CA TRP A 88 10.32 -12.80 -2.15
C TRP A 88 10.50 -11.31 -2.50
N VAL A 89 10.72 -10.99 -3.78
CA VAL A 89 10.84 -9.62 -4.29
C VAL A 89 9.49 -8.92 -4.24
N ASP A 90 8.40 -9.63 -4.55
CA ASP A 90 7.05 -9.08 -4.47
C ASP A 90 6.70 -8.70 -3.03
N HIS A 91 7.06 -9.54 -2.06
CA HIS A 91 6.93 -9.24 -0.65
C HIS A 91 7.77 -8.02 -0.23
N LEU A 92 9.01 -7.89 -0.71
CA LEU A 92 9.84 -6.72 -0.43
C LEU A 92 9.19 -5.44 -0.96
N PHE A 93 8.68 -5.46 -2.20
CA PHE A 93 7.97 -4.32 -2.75
C PHE A 93 6.66 -4.00 -2.01
N LEU A 94 5.90 -5.01 -1.57
CA LEU A 94 4.72 -4.81 -0.73
C LEU A 94 5.07 -4.18 0.61
N ALA A 95 6.17 -4.59 1.26
CA ALA A 95 6.64 -3.98 2.50
C ALA A 95 7.00 -2.50 2.29
N MET A 96 7.75 -2.19 1.22
CA MET A 96 8.08 -0.80 0.86
C MET A 96 6.84 0.03 0.54
N ALA A 97 5.85 -0.56 -0.15
CA ALA A 97 4.58 0.10 -0.43
C ALA A 97 3.81 0.42 0.84
N CYS A 98 3.73 -0.52 1.80
CA CYS A 98 3.10 -0.28 3.10
C CYS A 98 3.81 0.86 3.86
N VAL A 99 5.14 0.91 3.85
CA VAL A 99 5.90 2.04 4.42
C VAL A 99 5.57 3.36 3.72
N ALA A 100 5.50 3.36 2.39
CA ALA A 100 5.13 4.55 1.63
C ALA A 100 3.70 5.03 1.92
N VAL A 101 2.76 4.11 2.14
CA VAL A 101 1.38 4.42 2.56
C VAL A 101 1.35 5.01 3.97
N LEU A 102 2.11 4.45 4.91
CA LEU A 102 2.26 5.05 6.25
C LEU A 102 2.83 6.46 6.14
N GLY A 103 3.89 6.66 5.37
CA GLY A 103 4.47 7.97 5.11
C GLY A 103 3.45 8.94 4.51
N PHE A 104 2.69 8.50 3.51
CA PHE A 104 1.63 9.30 2.89
C PHE A 104 0.61 9.79 3.92
N TYR A 105 0.08 8.91 4.78
CA TYR A 105 -0.95 9.31 5.75
C TYR A 105 -0.42 10.00 7.02
N LEU A 106 0.80 9.69 7.46
CA LEU A 106 1.40 10.28 8.66
C LEU A 106 2.04 11.65 8.38
N LEU A 107 2.52 11.89 7.16
CA LEU A 107 3.16 13.15 6.76
C LEU A 107 2.20 14.10 6.04
N SER A 108 1.03 13.63 5.60
CA SER A 108 -0.02 14.52 5.08
C SER A 108 -0.67 15.26 6.24
N GLU A 109 -0.57 16.60 6.25
CA GLU A 109 -1.26 17.43 7.23
C GLU A 109 -2.78 17.20 7.14
N PRO A 110 -3.48 17.04 8.27
CA PRO A 110 -4.93 17.08 8.27
C PRO A 110 -5.37 18.49 7.84
N ASP A 111 -6.28 18.58 6.87
CA ASP A 111 -6.98 19.83 6.58
C ASP A 111 -7.62 20.34 7.88
N SER A 112 -7.02 21.36 8.49
CA SER A 112 -7.56 21.98 9.69
C SER A 112 -8.88 22.69 9.33
N PRO A 113 -9.89 22.68 10.22
CA PRO A 113 -11.17 23.36 9.97
C PRO A 113 -11.00 24.84 9.56
N GLN A 114 -9.95 25.50 10.08
CA GLN A 114 -9.60 26.88 9.76
C GLN A 114 -9.17 27.09 8.30
N GLN A 115 -8.58 26.08 7.63
CA GLN A 115 -8.28 26.14 6.20
C GLN A 115 -9.51 25.96 5.31
N ARG A 116 -10.62 25.42 5.83
CA ARG A 116 -11.92 25.36 5.13
C ARG A 116 -12.65 26.70 5.16
N GLU A 117 -12.60 27.41 6.28
CA GLU A 117 -13.29 28.70 6.49
C GLU A 117 -12.62 29.86 5.73
N GLN A 118 -11.29 29.84 5.59
CA GLN A 118 -10.56 30.80 4.73
C GLN A 118 -10.71 30.53 3.22
N ARG A 119 -11.44 29.47 2.82
CA ARG A 119 -11.60 29.04 1.42
C ARG A 119 -13.03 29.21 0.87
N THR A 120 -13.96 29.70 1.67
CA THR A 120 -15.24 30.20 1.14
C THR A 120 -15.04 31.67 0.72
N PRO A 121 -15.22 32.02 -0.56
CA PRO A 121 -15.25 33.42 -0.97
C PRO A 121 -16.45 34.15 -0.37
#